data_AF-A0A8J8DBC5-F1
#
_entry.id   AF-A0A8J8DBC5-F1
#
_cell.length_a   1.000
_cell.length_b   1.000
_cell.length_c   1.000
_cell.angle_alpha   90.00
_cell.angle_beta   90.00
_cell.angle_gamma   90.00
#
_symmetry.space_group_name_H-M   'P 1'
#
loop_
_entity.id
_entity.type
_entity.pdbx_description
1 polymer ?
#
loop_
_entity_poly.entity_id
_entity_poly.type
_entity_poly.pdbx_seq_one_letter_code
_entity_poly.pdbx_strand_id
1 'polypeptide(L)'
;MYAVQYIAITVVLVLMVYVLGRYGKKEFEWGDFLFWETILLGLLIVSIFPVEIANEIKKLLGLGRGLDALFVIGIGLSYILIFKVYLAVDKTEREITELTRKVAIELEEINEKLEKIEERLNP
;
A
#
# COMPACT_ATOMS: atom_id res chain seq x y z
N MET A 1 -30.96 12.21 -5.38
CA MET A 1 -30.12 11.35 -4.49
C MET A 1 -28.76 12.00 -4.27
N TYR A 2 -28.70 13.15 -3.59
CA TYR A 2 -27.44 13.85 -3.32
C TYR A 2 -26.75 13.40 -2.02
N ALA A 3 -27.48 12.69 -1.14
CA ALA A 3 -26.93 12.21 0.13
C ALA A 3 -25.70 11.32 -0.04
N VAL A 4 -25.75 10.37 -0.98
CA VAL A 4 -24.60 9.48 -1.27
C VAL A 4 -23.41 10.28 -1.81
N GLN A 5 -23.67 11.31 -2.62
CA GLN A 5 -22.63 12.17 -3.18
C GLN A 5 -21.94 13.02 -2.10
N TYR A 6 -22.71 13.65 -1.21
CA TYR A 6 -22.15 14.41 -0.09
C TYR A 6 -21.35 13.52 0.87
N ILE A 7 -21.86 12.32 1.18
CA ILE A 7 -21.12 11.35 2.00
C ILE A 7 -19.79 10.97 1.34
N ALA A 8 -19.80 10.65 0.04
CA ALA A 8 -18.59 10.29 -0.69
C ALA A 8 -17.55 11.44 -0.68
N ILE A 9 -17.97 12.67 -0.95
CA ILE A 9 -17.08 13.85 -0.93
C ILE A 9 -16.51 14.06 0.48
N THR A 10 -17.33 14.01 1.53
CA THR A 10 -16.87 14.16 2.91
C THR A 10 -15.85 13.09 3.28
N VAL A 11 -16.10 11.83 2.92
CA VAL A 11 -15.15 10.73 3.18
C VAL A 11 -13.82 10.97 2.46
N VAL A 12 -13.85 11.34 1.17
CA VAL A 12 -12.62 11.61 0.40
C VAL A 12 -11.82 12.77 1.02
N LEU A 13 -12.48 13.85 1.44
CA LEU A 13 -11.82 14.98 2.10
C LEU A 13 -11.18 14.58 3.44
N VAL A 14 -11.87 13.77 4.25
CA VAL A 14 -11.30 13.24 5.50
C VAL A 14 -10.06 12.39 5.22
N LEU A 15 -10.09 11.56 4.16
CA LEU A 15 -8.94 10.75 3.76
C LEU A 15 -7.76 11.60 3.28
N MET A 16 -7.99 12.68 2.52
CA MET A 16 -6.92 13.62 2.13
C MET A 16 -6.27 14.26 3.35
N VAL A 17 -7.07 14.75 4.30
CA VAL A 17 -6.55 15.33 5.56
C VAL A 17 -5.74 14.29 6.34
N TYR A 18 -6.18 13.04 6.37
CA TYR A 18 -5.45 11.95 7.01
C TYR A 18 -4.10 11.67 6.34
N VAL A 19 -4.05 11.62 5.00
CA VAL A 19 -2.80 11.43 4.24
C VAL A 19 -1.84 12.61 4.45
N LEU A 20 -2.33 13.85 4.42
CA LEU A 20 -1.56 15.05 4.76
C LEU A 20 -1.00 14.99 6.19
N GLY A 21 -1.80 14.54 7.16
CA GLY A 21 -1.37 14.38 8.55
C GLY A 21 -0.30 13.29 8.73
N ARG A 22 -0.37 12.20 7.96
CA ARG A 22 0.63 11.14 7.94
C ARG A 22 1.94 11.58 7.28
N TYR A 23 1.87 12.38 6.22
CA TYR A 23 3.06 13.00 5.62
C TYR A 23 3.79 13.92 6.62
N GLY A 24 3.05 14.73 7.38
CA GLY A 24 3.62 15.61 8.41
C GLY A 24 4.38 14.87 9.52
N LYS A 25 4.10 13.58 9.73
CA LYS A 25 4.80 12.72 10.71
C LYS A 25 6.06 12.05 10.15
N LYS A 26 6.46 12.33 8.90
CA LYS A 26 7.57 11.67 8.17
C LYS A 26 7.44 10.14 8.03
N GLU A 27 6.22 9.63 8.16
CA GLU A 27 5.94 8.20 7.97
C GLU A 27 5.78 7.84 6.48
N PHE A 28 5.67 8.85 5.61
CA PHE A 28 5.54 8.71 4.16
C PHE A 28 6.74 9.33 3.46
N GLU A 29 7.30 8.62 2.49
CA GLU A 29 8.18 9.25 1.50
C GLU A 29 7.36 10.17 0.58
N TRP A 30 8.01 11.18 0.00
CA TRP A 30 7.35 12.12 -0.92
C TRP A 30 6.65 11.44 -2.09
N GLY A 31 7.22 10.33 -2.59
CA GLY A 31 6.63 9.52 -3.65
C GLY A 31 5.30 8.88 -3.25
N ASP A 32 5.24 8.32 -2.04
CA ASP A 32 4.03 7.66 -1.54
C ASP A 32 2.92 8.67 -1.27
N PHE A 33 3.26 9.84 -0.73
CA PHE A 33 2.30 10.94 -0.55
C PHE A 33 1.66 11.37 -1.88
N LEU A 34 2.47 11.64 -2.90
CA LEU A 34 1.97 12.03 -4.22
C LEU A 34 1.12 10.93 -4.87
N PHE A 35 1.50 9.66 -4.69
CA PHE A 35 0.73 8.53 -5.19
C PHE A 35 -0.68 8.49 -4.57
N TRP A 36 -0.77 8.58 -3.25
CA TRP A 36 -2.07 8.55 -2.55
C TRP A 36 -2.92 9.77 -2.84
N GLU A 37 -2.33 10.97 -2.88
CA GLU A 37 -3.10 12.17 -3.22
C GLU A 37 -3.59 12.16 -4.67
N THR A 38 -2.84 11.60 -5.61
CA THR A 38 -3.30 11.44 -7.00
C THR A 38 -4.55 10.55 -7.07
N ILE A 39 -4.56 9.45 -6.30
CA ILE A 39 -5.73 8.55 -6.22
C ILE A 39 -6.93 9.27 -5.59
N LEU A 40 -6.72 9.97 -4.48
CA LEU A 40 -7.79 10.68 -3.76
C LEU A 40 -8.35 11.83 -4.60
N LEU A 41 -7.52 12.58 -5.32
CA LEU A 41 -7.96 13.59 -6.28
C LEU A 41 -8.81 12.97 -7.40
N GLY A 42 -8.40 11.82 -7.94
CA GLY A 42 -9.20 11.07 -8.91
C GLY A 42 -10.59 10.71 -8.35
N LEU A 43 -10.65 10.17 -7.13
CA LEU A 43 -11.90 9.84 -6.46
C LEU A 43 -12.78 11.07 -6.17
N LEU A 44 -12.17 12.21 -5.83
CA LEU A 44 -12.88 13.47 -5.61
C LEU A 44 -13.56 13.94 -6.90
N ILE A 45 -12.84 13.93 -8.02
CA ILE A 45 -13.37 14.31 -9.34
C ILE A 45 -14.55 13.39 -9.72
N VAL A 46 -14.41 12.08 -9.54
CA VAL A 46 -15.49 11.09 -9.78
C VAL A 46 -16.70 11.35 -8.88
N SER A 47 -16.47 11.77 -7.64
CA SER A 47 -17.54 12.06 -6.69
C SER A 47 -18.28 13.36 -7.00
N ILE A 48 -17.61 14.36 -7.60
CA ILE A 48 -18.24 15.64 -7.99
C ILE A 48 -19.06 15.48 -9.28
N PHE A 49 -18.55 14.73 -10.26
CA PHE A 49 -19.18 14.52 -11.58
C PHE A 49 -19.48 13.04 -11.87
N PRO A 50 -20.36 12.40 -11.08
CA PRO A 50 -20.57 10.96 -11.19
C PRO A 50 -21.25 10.56 -12.51
N VAL A 51 -22.10 11.43 -13.08
CA VAL A 51 -22.88 11.11 -14.28
C VAL A 51 -22.06 11.28 -15.56
N GLU A 52 -21.31 12.37 -15.69
CA GLU A 52 -20.45 12.60 -16.86
C GLU A 52 -19.37 11.52 -16.96
N ILE A 53 -18.70 11.20 -15.84
CA ILE A 53 -17.64 10.19 -15.84
C ILE A 53 -18.18 8.80 -16.10
N ALA A 54 -19.30 8.43 -15.47
CA ALA A 54 -19.93 7.14 -15.71
C ALA A 54 -20.35 6.96 -17.18
N ASN A 55 -20.75 8.03 -17.87
CA ASN A 55 -21.11 8.00 -19.28
C ASN A 55 -19.90 7.88 -20.22
N GLU A 56 -18.81 8.60 -19.95
CA GLU A 56 -17.58 8.50 -20.74
C GLU A 56 -16.92 7.13 -20.59
N ILE A 57 -16.85 6.61 -19.36
CA ILE A 57 -16.32 5.26 -19.11
C ILE A 57 -17.22 4.19 -19.76
N LYS A 58 -18.54 4.40 -19.74
CA LYS A 58 -19.49 3.51 -20.45
C LYS A 58 -19.21 3.48 -21.96
N LYS A 59 -18.92 4.61 -22.61
CA LYS A 59 -18.57 4.63 -24.04
C LYS A 59 -17.27 3.87 -24.32
N LEU A 60 -16.31 3.93 -23.40
CA LEU A 60 -15.02 3.25 -23.53
C LEU A 60 -15.13 1.72 -23.33
N LEU A 61 -15.86 1.29 -22.29
CA LEU A 61 -15.95 -0.11 -21.86
C LEU A 61 -17.17 -0.88 -22.41
N GLY A 62 -18.17 -0.19 -22.97
CA GLY A 62 -19.38 -0.80 -23.52
C GLY A 62 -20.35 -1.38 -22.48
N LEU A 63 -20.15 -1.10 -21.20
CA LEU A 63 -20.98 -1.64 -20.10
C LEU A 63 -22.30 -0.86 -19.98
N GLY A 64 -23.43 -1.59 -19.89
CA GLY A 64 -24.78 -1.00 -19.96
C GLY A 64 -25.09 0.04 -18.87
N ARG A 65 -24.45 -0.07 -17.70
CA ARG A 65 -24.60 0.83 -16.55
C ARG A 65 -23.25 1.46 -16.20
N GLY A 66 -23.20 2.79 -16.11
CA GLY A 66 -21.95 3.50 -15.83
C GLY A 66 -21.38 3.28 -14.41
N LEU A 67 -22.23 2.93 -13.44
CA LEU A 67 -21.79 2.48 -12.11
C LEU A 67 -20.98 1.17 -12.19
N ASP A 68 -21.47 0.18 -12.94
CA ASP A 68 -20.80 -1.13 -13.05
C ASP A 68 -19.41 -0.98 -13.68
N ALA A 69 -19.26 -0.03 -14.61
CA ALA A 69 -17.98 0.29 -15.22
C ALA A 69 -16.96 0.90 -14.24
N LEU A 70 -17.42 1.78 -13.35
CA LEU A 70 -16.60 2.30 -12.24
C LEU A 70 -16.20 1.17 -11.28
N PHE A 71 -17.10 0.24 -10.97
CA PHE A 71 -16.78 -0.92 -10.13
C PHE A 71 -15.71 -1.81 -10.77
N VAL A 72 -15.80 -2.11 -12.06
CA VAL A 72 -14.79 -2.91 -12.76
C VAL A 72 -13.41 -2.26 -12.69
N ILE A 73 -13.32 -0.95 -12.94
CA ILE A 73 -12.06 -0.20 -12.82
C ILE A 73 -11.56 -0.20 -11.37
N GLY A 74 -12.44 0.06 -10.40
CA GLY A 74 -12.09 0.08 -8.98
C GLY A 74 -11.56 -1.27 -8.50
N ILE A 75 -12.18 -2.37 -8.91
CA ILE A 75 -11.71 -3.73 -8.63
C ILE A 75 -10.35 -3.98 -9.28
N GLY A 76 -10.18 -3.61 -10.55
CA GLY A 76 -8.90 -3.74 -11.26
C GLY A 76 -7.76 -2.96 -10.60
N LEU A 77 -8.01 -1.71 -10.23
CA LEU A 77 -7.05 -0.89 -9.48
C LEU A 77 -6.74 -1.49 -8.10
N SER A 78 -7.76 -1.95 -7.38
CA SER A 78 -7.60 -2.60 -6.09
C SER A 78 -6.73 -3.85 -6.19
N TYR A 79 -6.93 -4.66 -7.23
CA TYR A 79 -6.10 -5.84 -7.48
C TYR A 79 -4.63 -5.48 -7.69
N ILE A 80 -4.33 -4.41 -8.45
CA ILE A 80 -2.96 -3.92 -8.63
C ILE A 80 -2.34 -3.47 -7.29
N LEU A 81 -3.11 -2.78 -6.45
CA LEU A 81 -2.66 -2.35 -5.12
C LEU A 81 -2.37 -3.56 -4.22
N ILE A 82 -3.28 -4.54 -4.17
CA ILE A 82 -3.09 -5.77 -3.41
C ILE A 82 -1.86 -6.54 -3.90
N PHE A 83 -1.67 -6.62 -5.22
CA PHE A 83 -0.51 -7.28 -5.80
C PHE A 83 0.80 -6.59 -5.42
N LYS A 84 0.83 -5.25 -5.43
CA LYS A 84 1.99 -4.49 -4.93
C LYS A 84 2.29 -4.80 -3.46
N VAL A 85 1.27 -4.86 -2.61
CA VAL A 85 1.43 -5.22 -1.20
C VAL A 85 1.95 -6.64 -1.05
N TYR A 86 1.41 -7.59 -1.81
CA TYR A 86 1.88 -8.98 -1.83
C TYR A 86 3.39 -9.06 -2.17
N LEU A 87 3.83 -8.36 -3.21
CA LEU A 87 5.26 -8.33 -3.59
C LEU A 87 6.14 -7.70 -2.50
N ALA A 88 5.66 -6.65 -1.84
CA ALA A 88 6.38 -6.04 -0.72
C ALA A 88 6.52 -7.02 0.46
N VAL A 89 5.45 -7.74 0.80
CA VAL A 89 5.46 -8.77 1.84
C VAL A 89 6.42 -9.92 1.49
N ASP A 90 6.36 -10.45 0.25
CA ASP A 90 7.27 -11.51 -0.21
C ASP A 90 8.74 -11.08 -0.11
N LYS A 91 9.05 -9.84 -0.53
CA LYS A 91 10.41 -9.29 -0.40
C LYS A 91 10.85 -9.20 1.06
N THR A 92 9.99 -8.67 1.94
CA THR A 92 10.29 -8.56 3.37
C THR A 92 10.49 -9.94 4.01
N GLU A 93 9.70 -10.95 3.64
CA GLU A 93 9.86 -12.32 4.16
C GLU A 93 11.22 -12.93 3.78
N ARG A 94 11.67 -12.70 2.54
CA ARG A 94 13.01 -13.12 2.08
C ARG A 94 14.12 -12.41 2.86
N GLU A 95 14.01 -11.10 3.04
CA GLU A 95 14.99 -10.31 3.80
C GLU A 95 15.10 -10.80 5.25
N ILE A 96 13.97 -11.07 5.91
CA ILE A 96 13.93 -11.64 7.27
C ILE A 96 14.60 -13.02 7.30
N THR A 97 14.35 -13.87 6.31
CA THR A 97 14.95 -15.20 6.21
C THR A 97 16.47 -15.11 6.06
N GLU A 98 16.96 -14.23 5.19
CA GLU A 98 18.39 -14.00 5.00
C GLU A 98 19.07 -13.43 6.25
N LEU A 99 18.43 -12.47 6.91
CA LEU A 99 18.90 -11.90 8.17
C LEU A 99 18.99 -12.96 9.26
N THR A 100 17.94 -13.77 9.43
CA THR A 100 17.91 -14.84 10.44
C THR A 100 19.02 -15.86 10.18
N ARG A 101 19.27 -16.21 8.91
CA ARG A 101 20.38 -17.12 8.55
C ARG A 101 21.74 -16.53 8.89
N LYS A 102 21.99 -15.25 8.57
CA LYS A 102 23.25 -14.57 8.91
C LYS A 102 23.47 -14.54 10.41
N VAL A 103 22.43 -14.17 11.17
CA VAL A 103 22.47 -14.15 12.64
C VAL A 103 22.78 -15.54 13.20
N ALA A 104 22.13 -16.60 12.70
CA ALA A 104 22.39 -17.96 13.16
C ALA A 104 23.86 -18.40 12.96
N ILE A 105 24.44 -18.11 11.79
CA ILE A 105 25.84 -18.43 11.49
C ILE A 105 26.78 -17.63 12.40
N GLU A 106 26.52 -16.33 12.59
CA GLU A 106 27.35 -15.47 13.45
C GLU A 106 27.31 -15.93 14.91
N LEU A 107 26.14 -16.35 15.42
CA LEU A 107 26.03 -16.94 16.76
C LEU A 107 26.81 -18.25 16.89
N GLU A 108 26.77 -19.12 15.88
CA GLU A 108 27.55 -20.37 15.88
C GLU A 108 29.06 -20.10 15.92
N GLU A 109 29.56 -19.18 15.09
CA GLU A 109 30.98 -18.79 15.10
C GLU A 109 31.43 -18.18 16.43
N ILE A 110 30.55 -17.40 17.09
CA ILE A 110 30.83 -16.84 18.42
C ILE A 110 30.93 -17.97 19.45
N ASN A 111 29.98 -18.90 19.45
CA ASN A 111 29.98 -20.04 20.37
C ASN A 111 31.24 -20.91 20.21
N GLU A 112 31.64 -21.23 18.97
CA GLU A 112 32.89 -21.97 18.73
C GLU A 112 34.13 -21.24 19.26
N LYS A 113 34.18 -19.89 19.14
CA LYS A 113 35.29 -19.09 19.66
C LYS A 113 35.30 -19.09 21.18
N LEU A 114 34.12 -19.06 21.82
CA LEU A 114 33.98 -19.15 23.27
C LEU A 114 34.43 -20.52 23.79
N GLU A 115 34.01 -21.62 23.17
CA GLU A 115 34.45 -22.98 23.54
C GLU A 115 35.98 -23.11 23.45
N LYS A 116 36.58 -22.62 22.37
CA LYS A 116 38.06 -22.60 22.20
C LYS A 116 38.77 -21.76 23.26
N ILE A 117 38.13 -20.72 23.80
CA ILE A 117 38.69 -19.89 24.88
C ILE A 117 38.56 -20.63 26.23
N GLU A 118 37.42 -21.26 26.49
CA GLU A 118 37.19 -22.05 27.71
C GLU A 118 38.17 -23.23 27.83
N GLU A 119 38.38 -23.98 26.74
CA GLU A 119 39.37 -25.05 26.69
C GLU A 119 40.80 -24.58 27.01
N ARG A 120 41.17 -23.35 26.59
CA ARG A 120 42.49 -22.78 26.88
C ARG A 120 42.63 -22.28 28.32
N LEU A 121 41.53 -21.90 28.97
CA LEU A 121 41.51 -21.39 30.33
C LEU A 121 41.46 -22.50 31.39
N ASN A 122 41.02 -23.71 31.01
CA ASN A 122 40.90 -24.85 31.91
C ASN A 122 41.67 -26.09 31.38
N PRO A 123 43.02 -26.03 31.35
CA PRO A 123 43.88 -27.08 30.78
C PRO A 123 43.91 -28.39 31.59
#